data_AF-V5GXS2-F1
#
_entry.id   AF-V5GXS2-F1
#
_cell.length_a   1.000
_cell.length_b   1.000
_cell.length_c   1.000
_cell.angle_alpha   90.00
_cell.angle_beta   90.00
_cell.angle_gamma   90.00
#
_symmetry.space_group_name_H-M   'P 1'
#
loop_
_entity.id
_entity.type
_entity.pdbx_description
1 polymer ?
#
loop_
_entity_poly.entity_id
_entity_poly.type
_entity_poly.pdbx_seq_one_letter_code
_entity_poly.pdbx_strand_id
1 'polypeptide(L)'
;LVDPVSTFQTEFYLSGIAPLDHQLVLLGVPKELDENQKSLRPQLYIVEYRDNDYTDICTDSLSLRGYEEYSVNDYHLDVLLEENRFFIVAPKDVVIASPYDLDDRIQWFIQHSKFDEALDILMQNDSRSINRHTIQSVGVDYLDYLLSRGMYDAAGRLGLKIFGKNPNLWEDQIYKFASVHQLRSVSPYIPRTLDSKLNPHIYEMILYEYLKLDSQGFLNLVKEWNPG
;
A
#
# COMPACT_ATOMS: atom_id res chain seq x y z
N LEU A 1 -28.69 25.35 -0.64
CA LEU A 1 -28.22 26.22 -1.75
C LEU A 1 -26.99 25.54 -2.32
N VAL A 2 -26.91 25.35 -3.63
CA VAL A 2 -25.68 24.88 -4.30
C VAL A 2 -25.22 26.06 -5.12
N ASP A 3 -24.06 26.61 -4.79
CA ASP A 3 -23.48 27.72 -5.53
C ASP A 3 -22.52 27.15 -6.59
N PRO A 4 -22.65 27.55 -7.86
CA PRO A 4 -21.70 27.13 -8.88
C PRO A 4 -20.32 27.69 -8.55
N VAL A 5 -19.35 26.81 -8.30
CA VAL A 5 -17.98 27.19 -7.89
C VAL A 5 -17.07 27.47 -9.09
N SER A 6 -17.25 26.73 -10.19
CA SER A 6 -16.47 26.87 -11.42
C SER A 6 -17.28 26.37 -12.62
N THR A 7 -17.03 26.91 -13.82
CA THR A 7 -17.58 26.42 -15.08
C THR A 7 -16.55 26.59 -16.18
N PHE A 8 -16.19 25.50 -16.86
CA PHE A 8 -15.23 25.49 -17.97
C PHE A 8 -15.77 24.64 -19.14
N GLN A 9 -15.21 24.83 -20.33
CA GLN A 9 -15.58 24.08 -21.53
C GLN A 9 -14.50 23.04 -21.86
N THR A 10 -14.89 21.91 -22.43
CA THR A 10 -13.95 20.83 -22.83
C THR A 10 -13.84 20.72 -24.34
N GLU A 11 -12.65 20.35 -24.82
CA GLU A 11 -12.39 20.09 -26.24
C GLU A 11 -12.99 18.76 -26.72
N PHE A 12 -13.44 17.91 -25.81
CA PHE A 12 -14.08 16.61 -26.06
C PHE A 12 -15.52 16.57 -25.54
N TYR A 13 -16.31 15.56 -25.94
CA TYR A 13 -17.62 15.28 -25.35
C TYR A 13 -17.47 14.55 -24.02
N LEU A 14 -18.25 14.94 -23.00
CA LEU A 14 -18.21 14.32 -21.67
C LEU A 14 -19.20 13.15 -21.57
N SER A 15 -18.69 11.99 -21.17
CA SER A 15 -19.48 10.78 -20.89
C SER A 15 -19.57 10.46 -19.40
N GLY A 16 -18.74 11.10 -18.56
CA GLY A 16 -18.76 10.87 -17.12
C GLY A 16 -17.76 11.74 -16.36
N ILE A 17 -18.00 11.88 -15.07
CA ILE A 17 -17.19 12.67 -14.13
C ILE A 17 -17.11 11.96 -12.78
N ALA A 18 -15.95 11.99 -12.16
CA ALA A 18 -15.75 11.51 -10.80
C ALA A 18 -14.72 12.39 -10.06
N PRO A 19 -14.82 12.55 -8.73
CA PRO A 19 -13.81 13.25 -7.95
C PRO A 19 -12.56 12.38 -7.73
N LEU A 20 -11.40 13.04 -7.64
CA LEU A 20 -10.13 12.44 -7.22
C LEU A 20 -9.38 13.46 -6.35
N ASP A 21 -9.54 13.39 -5.03
CA ASP A 21 -9.00 14.37 -4.07
C ASP A 21 -9.32 15.84 -4.44
N HIS A 22 -8.32 16.61 -4.89
CA HIS A 22 -8.45 18.00 -5.34
C HIS A 22 -8.59 18.14 -6.87
N GLN A 23 -8.69 17.02 -7.58
CA GLN A 23 -8.75 16.89 -9.03
C GLN A 23 -10.08 16.27 -9.45
N LEU A 24 -10.31 16.25 -10.76
CA LEU A 24 -11.45 15.59 -11.40
C LEU A 24 -10.94 14.54 -12.38
N VAL A 25 -11.63 13.41 -12.41
CA VAL A 25 -11.51 12.41 -13.46
C VAL A 25 -12.66 12.62 -14.44
N LEU A 26 -12.33 12.90 -15.69
CA LEU A 26 -13.30 13.09 -16.77
C LEU A 26 -13.16 11.96 -17.78
N LEU A 27 -14.28 11.34 -18.13
CA LEU A 27 -14.35 10.41 -19.25
C LEU A 27 -14.80 11.19 -20.48
N GLY A 28 -13.91 11.29 -21.46
CA GLY A 28 -14.11 12.08 -22.67
C GLY A 28 -14.10 11.25 -23.94
N VAL A 29 -14.91 11.64 -24.92
CA VAL A 29 -14.83 11.12 -26.29
C VAL A 29 -14.38 12.25 -27.21
N PRO A 30 -13.29 12.10 -27.98
CA PRO A 30 -12.85 13.11 -28.94
C PRO A 30 -13.98 13.49 -29.91
N LYS A 31 -14.07 14.78 -30.24
CA LYS A 31 -15.05 15.27 -31.23
C LYS A 31 -14.65 14.92 -32.67
N GLU A 32 -13.36 14.67 -32.88
CA GLU A 32 -12.79 14.28 -34.17
C GLU A 32 -13.09 12.81 -34.49
N LEU A 33 -13.16 12.51 -35.78
CA LEU A 33 -13.33 11.16 -36.30
C LEU A 33 -12.05 10.75 -37.03
N ASP A 34 -11.85 9.44 -37.18
CA ASP A 34 -10.76 8.91 -38.00
C ASP A 34 -11.00 9.15 -39.51
N GLU A 35 -10.04 8.74 -40.35
CA GLU A 35 -10.12 8.86 -41.81
C GLU A 35 -11.35 8.14 -42.41
N ASN A 36 -11.90 7.15 -41.71
CA ASN A 36 -13.07 6.36 -42.12
C ASN A 36 -14.38 6.86 -41.51
N GLN A 37 -14.39 8.05 -40.88
CA GLN A 37 -15.53 8.62 -40.15
C GLN A 37 -16.00 7.77 -38.96
N LYS A 38 -15.08 7.05 -38.32
CA LYS A 38 -15.32 6.27 -37.09
C LYS A 38 -14.88 7.05 -35.87
N SER A 39 -15.52 6.75 -34.74
CA SER A 39 -15.18 7.34 -33.44
C SER A 39 -13.74 7.01 -33.05
N LEU A 40 -13.03 8.00 -32.51
CA LEU A 40 -11.73 7.78 -31.89
C LEU A 40 -11.88 7.13 -30.51
N ARG A 41 -10.76 6.63 -29.97
CA ARG A 41 -10.76 5.99 -28.65
C ARG A 41 -11.23 6.96 -27.56
N PRO A 42 -12.12 6.54 -26.65
CA PRO A 42 -12.43 7.34 -25.48
C PRO A 42 -11.18 7.50 -24.62
N GLN A 43 -11.10 8.63 -23.92
CA GLN A 43 -9.95 9.04 -23.14
C GLN A 43 -10.36 9.35 -21.72
N LEU A 44 -9.51 8.97 -20.77
CA LEU A 44 -9.64 9.30 -19.37
C LEU A 44 -8.70 10.46 -19.06
N TYR A 45 -9.25 11.56 -18.55
CA TYR A 45 -8.53 12.77 -18.22
C TYR A 45 -8.48 12.95 -16.71
N ILE A 46 -7.31 13.28 -16.18
CA ILE A 46 -7.14 13.79 -14.83
C ILE A 46 -6.87 15.29 -14.95
N VAL A 47 -7.76 16.10 -14.39
CA VAL A 47 -7.71 17.56 -14.54
C VAL A 47 -7.80 18.27 -13.20
N GLU A 48 -7.15 19.41 -13.08
CA GLU A 48 -7.38 20.36 -12.00
C GLU A 48 -8.18 21.55 -12.55
N TYR A 49 -9.27 21.93 -11.90
CA TYR A 49 -10.09 23.07 -12.30
C TYR A 49 -9.73 24.30 -11.46
N ARG A 50 -9.40 25.41 -12.13
CA ARG A 50 -9.09 26.70 -11.49
C ARG A 50 -9.56 27.83 -12.38
N ASP A 51 -10.04 28.91 -11.76
CA ASP A 51 -10.36 30.17 -12.46
C ASP A 51 -11.29 30.03 -13.68
N ASN A 52 -12.31 29.18 -13.61
CA ASN A 52 -13.22 28.84 -14.71
C ASN A 52 -12.55 28.20 -15.93
N ASP A 53 -11.41 27.55 -15.73
CA ASP A 53 -10.71 26.74 -16.71
C ASP A 53 -10.23 25.43 -16.07
N TYR A 54 -9.61 24.56 -16.87
CA TYR A 54 -9.00 23.32 -16.41
C TYR A 54 -7.58 23.15 -16.97
N THR A 55 -6.74 22.46 -16.20
CA THR A 55 -5.41 22.04 -16.65
C THR A 55 -5.34 20.52 -16.71
N ASP A 56 -4.98 19.99 -17.88
CA ASP A 56 -4.75 18.57 -18.08
C ASP A 56 -3.46 18.13 -17.38
N ILE A 57 -3.59 17.20 -16.43
CA ILE A 57 -2.47 16.61 -15.70
C ILE A 57 -2.04 15.31 -16.39
N CYS A 58 -3.03 14.49 -16.74
CA CYS A 58 -2.80 13.19 -17.37
C CYS A 58 -3.97 12.87 -18.30
N THR A 59 -3.65 12.24 -19.43
CA THR A 59 -4.64 11.76 -20.40
C THR A 59 -4.22 10.37 -20.85
N ASP A 60 -5.14 9.41 -20.77
CA ASP A 60 -4.91 8.04 -21.24
C ASP A 60 -6.01 7.58 -22.21
N SER A 61 -5.64 6.84 -23.25
CA SER A 61 -6.57 6.34 -24.27
C SER A 61 -7.02 4.92 -23.95
N LEU A 62 -8.33 4.73 -23.78
CA LEU A 62 -8.89 3.44 -23.44
C LEU A 62 -9.03 2.55 -24.68
N SER A 63 -8.41 1.37 -24.63
CA SER A 63 -8.45 0.39 -25.73
C SER A 63 -9.61 -0.59 -25.54
N LEU A 64 -10.83 -0.11 -25.83
CA LEU A 64 -12.07 -0.88 -25.74
C LEU A 64 -12.36 -1.62 -27.05
N ARG A 65 -13.15 -2.69 -27.03
CA ARG A 65 -13.50 -3.46 -28.23
C ARG A 65 -14.71 -2.83 -28.91
N GLY A 66 -14.54 -2.45 -30.19
CA GLY A 66 -15.62 -1.87 -31.00
C GLY A 66 -15.94 -0.42 -30.65
N TYR A 67 -14.99 0.31 -30.07
CA TYR A 67 -15.13 1.75 -29.75
C TYR A 67 -15.45 2.58 -30.99
N GLU A 68 -15.04 2.12 -32.17
CA GLU A 68 -15.26 2.76 -33.46
C GLU A 68 -16.75 2.95 -33.80
N GLU A 69 -17.62 2.11 -33.23
CA GLU A 69 -19.07 2.13 -33.43
C GLU A 69 -19.85 2.79 -32.28
N TYR A 70 -19.15 3.26 -31.25
CA TYR A 70 -19.76 3.83 -30.05
C TYR A 70 -19.80 5.35 -30.10
N SER A 71 -20.78 5.90 -29.39
CA SER A 71 -21.00 7.33 -29.19
C SER A 71 -20.73 7.72 -27.74
N VAL A 72 -20.73 9.03 -27.47
CA VAL A 72 -20.57 9.56 -26.11
C VAL A 72 -21.51 8.93 -25.07
N ASN A 73 -22.73 8.57 -25.46
CA ASN A 73 -23.74 8.07 -24.53
C ASN A 73 -23.56 6.58 -24.18
N ASP A 74 -22.70 5.87 -24.92
CA ASP A 74 -22.45 4.44 -24.70
C ASP A 74 -21.42 4.20 -23.58
N TYR A 75 -20.78 5.26 -23.11
CA TYR A 75 -19.77 5.22 -22.06
C TYR A 75 -20.31 5.80 -20.75
N HIS A 76 -19.96 5.15 -19.65
CA HIS A 76 -20.28 5.63 -18.30
C HIS A 76 -19.05 5.52 -17.40
N LEU A 77 -18.91 6.49 -16.50
CA LEU A 77 -17.89 6.49 -15.45
C LEU A 77 -18.59 6.42 -14.10
N ASP A 78 -18.26 5.40 -13.32
CA ASP A 78 -18.64 5.26 -11.92
C ASP A 78 -17.39 5.21 -11.04
N VAL A 79 -17.56 5.51 -9.76
CA VAL A 79 -16.46 5.53 -8.79
C VAL A 79 -16.87 4.90 -7.46
N LEU A 80 -15.97 4.12 -6.90
CA LEU A 80 -16.00 3.68 -5.51
C LEU A 80 -14.98 4.50 -4.73
N LEU A 81 -15.47 5.57 -4.09
CA LEU A 81 -14.63 6.56 -3.40
C LEU A 81 -13.80 5.95 -2.28
N GLU A 82 -14.35 4.96 -1.57
CA GLU A 82 -13.64 4.29 -0.47
C GLU A 82 -12.40 3.52 -0.93
N GLU A 83 -12.36 3.10 -2.19
CA GLU A 83 -11.25 2.33 -2.78
C GLU A 83 -10.46 3.13 -3.82
N ASN A 84 -10.78 4.42 -4.04
CA ASN A 84 -10.25 5.23 -5.13
C ASN A 84 -10.27 4.50 -6.49
N ARG A 85 -11.36 3.76 -6.74
CA ARG A 85 -11.48 2.87 -7.90
C ARG A 85 -12.55 3.39 -8.86
N PHE A 86 -12.18 3.51 -10.12
CA PHE A 86 -13.02 3.99 -11.20
C PHE A 86 -13.45 2.83 -12.09
N PHE A 87 -14.70 2.84 -12.50
CA PHE A 87 -15.29 1.84 -13.38
C PHE A 87 -15.75 2.56 -14.65
N ILE A 88 -15.11 2.24 -15.77
CA ILE A 88 -15.55 2.72 -17.08
C ILE A 88 -16.31 1.60 -17.76
N VAL A 89 -17.59 1.83 -18.03
CA VAL A 89 -18.49 0.84 -18.65
C VAL A 89 -18.75 1.26 -20.08
N ALA A 90 -18.57 0.31 -21.00
CA ALA A 90 -18.95 0.39 -22.40
C ALA A 90 -19.86 -0.81 -22.75
N PRO A 91 -20.55 -0.83 -23.91
CA PRO A 91 -21.54 -1.87 -24.21
C PRO A 91 -21.02 -3.31 -24.16
N LYS A 92 -19.71 -3.52 -24.37
CA LYS A 92 -19.06 -4.84 -24.41
C LYS A 92 -17.91 -5.03 -23.42
N ASP A 93 -17.53 -3.98 -22.69
CA ASP A 93 -16.34 -3.98 -21.86
C ASP A 93 -16.55 -3.18 -20.58
N VAL A 94 -15.89 -3.61 -19.51
CA VAL A 94 -15.77 -2.87 -18.26
C VAL A 94 -14.28 -2.72 -17.97
N VAL A 95 -13.82 -1.48 -17.84
CA VAL A 95 -12.45 -1.15 -17.43
C VAL A 95 -12.48 -0.75 -15.97
N ILE A 96 -11.60 -1.34 -15.19
CA ILE A 96 -11.36 -0.94 -13.81
C ILE A 96 -10.06 -0.15 -13.81
N ALA A 97 -10.14 1.13 -13.46
CA ALA A 97 -8.99 2.01 -13.33
C ALA A 97 -8.79 2.40 -11.86
N SER A 98 -7.55 2.44 -11.43
CA SER A 98 -7.14 3.09 -10.19
C SER A 98 -6.02 4.05 -10.55
N PRO A 99 -5.85 5.17 -9.83
CA PRO A 99 -4.61 5.94 -9.93
C PRO A 99 -3.42 4.99 -9.72
N TYR A 100 -2.29 5.23 -10.40
CA TYR A 100 -1.05 4.52 -10.11
C TYR A 100 -0.63 4.90 -8.69
N ASP A 101 -1.10 4.11 -7.73
CA ASP A 101 -1.14 4.50 -6.32
C ASP A 101 0.20 4.16 -5.65
N LEU A 102 0.45 4.80 -4.51
CA LEU A 102 1.50 4.44 -3.57
C LEU A 102 1.50 2.94 -3.27
N ASP A 103 0.34 2.28 -3.25
CA ASP A 103 0.22 0.83 -3.11
C ASP A 103 0.95 0.05 -4.20
N ASP A 104 0.82 0.43 -5.48
CA ASP A 104 1.51 -0.28 -6.57
C ASP A 104 3.01 -0.01 -6.55
N ARG A 105 3.41 1.20 -6.15
CA ARG A 105 4.82 1.54 -5.93
C ARG A 105 5.42 0.75 -4.76
N ILE A 106 4.68 0.59 -3.66
CA ILE A 106 5.07 -0.24 -2.51
C ILE A 106 5.19 -1.71 -2.96
N GLN A 107 4.20 -2.21 -3.70
CA GLN A 107 4.22 -3.57 -4.23
C GLN A 107 5.45 -3.81 -5.13
N TRP A 108 5.79 -2.83 -5.98
CA TRP A 108 6.99 -2.88 -6.80
C TRP A 108 8.27 -2.95 -5.95
N PHE A 109 8.36 -2.12 -4.91
CA PHE A 109 9.50 -2.15 -4.00
C PHE A 109 9.63 -3.51 -3.28
N ILE A 110 8.53 -4.08 -2.79
CA ILE A 110 8.51 -5.41 -2.16
C ILE A 110 9.02 -6.48 -3.13
N GLN A 111 8.52 -6.51 -4.37
CA GLN A 111 8.93 -7.48 -5.39
C GLN A 111 10.43 -7.40 -5.72
N HIS A 112 11.04 -6.22 -5.54
CA HIS A 112 12.46 -5.99 -5.78
C HIS A 112 13.30 -6.01 -4.48
N SER A 113 12.73 -6.51 -3.37
CA SER A 113 13.39 -6.58 -2.05
C SER A 113 13.85 -5.23 -1.48
N LYS A 114 13.22 -4.14 -1.91
CA LYS A 114 13.48 -2.76 -1.46
C LYS A 114 12.54 -2.37 -0.32
N PHE A 115 12.64 -3.10 0.78
CA PHE A 115 11.69 -3.00 1.88
C PHE A 115 11.80 -1.69 2.66
N ASP A 116 13.00 -1.12 2.78
CA ASP A 116 13.20 0.15 3.47
C ASP A 116 12.47 1.29 2.75
N GLU A 117 12.56 1.35 1.41
CA GLU A 117 11.85 2.33 0.60
C GLU A 117 10.32 2.15 0.66
N ALA A 118 9.85 0.90 0.70
CA ALA A 118 8.44 0.59 0.90
C ALA A 118 7.93 1.09 2.27
N LEU A 119 8.70 0.84 3.33
CA LEU A 119 8.37 1.29 4.69
C LEU A 119 8.44 2.81 4.82
N ASP A 120 9.38 3.48 4.17
CA ASP A 120 9.49 4.93 4.21
C ASP A 120 8.26 5.60 3.58
N ILE A 121 7.73 5.06 2.48
CA ILE A 121 6.46 5.53 1.91
C ILE A 121 5.32 5.36 2.90
N LEU A 122 5.21 4.19 3.53
CA LEU A 122 4.16 3.89 4.52
C LEU A 122 4.24 4.77 5.78
N MET A 123 5.43 5.26 6.14
CA MET A 123 5.61 6.13 7.32
C MET A 123 5.40 7.61 7.02
N GLN A 124 5.56 8.03 5.76
CA GLN A 124 5.46 9.43 5.35
C GLN A 124 4.07 9.83 4.83
N ASN A 125 3.24 8.85 4.47
CA ASN A 125 1.92 9.09 3.89
C ASN A 125 0.81 8.59 4.83
N ASP A 126 -0.33 9.28 4.84
CA ASP A 126 -1.48 8.90 5.64
C ASP A 126 -2.13 7.61 5.11
N SER A 127 -2.66 6.78 6.03
CA SER A 127 -3.30 5.48 5.72
C SER A 127 -4.52 5.57 4.78
N ARG A 128 -4.96 6.78 4.41
CA ARG A 128 -6.08 6.99 3.48
C ARG A 128 -5.66 6.86 2.02
N SER A 129 -4.38 7.05 1.72
CA SER A 129 -3.80 6.93 0.38
C SER A 129 -3.12 5.58 0.15
N ILE A 130 -3.18 4.66 1.12
CA ILE A 130 -2.56 3.34 1.03
C ILE A 130 -3.50 2.34 1.69
N ASN A 131 -4.16 1.52 0.89
CA ASN A 131 -5.24 0.64 1.34
C ASN A 131 -4.83 -0.84 1.33
N ARG A 132 -3.88 -1.25 0.49
CA ARG A 132 -3.47 -2.66 0.36
C ARG A 132 -2.32 -3.04 1.28
N HIS A 133 -1.43 -2.11 1.59
CA HIS A 133 -0.22 -2.38 2.35
C HIS A 133 -0.20 -1.64 3.68
N THR A 134 0.24 -2.32 4.74
CA THR A 134 0.43 -1.72 6.07
C THR A 134 1.88 -1.86 6.51
N ILE A 135 2.31 -1.03 7.45
CA ILE A 135 3.65 -1.15 8.07
C ILE A 135 3.86 -2.57 8.62
N GLN A 136 2.81 -3.15 9.21
CA GLN A 136 2.86 -4.50 9.77
C GLN A 136 3.01 -5.57 8.68
N SER A 137 2.19 -5.53 7.62
CA SER A 137 2.25 -6.54 6.56
C SER A 137 3.59 -6.51 5.82
N VAL A 138 4.03 -5.32 5.39
CA VAL A 138 5.33 -5.15 4.69
C VAL A 138 6.49 -5.50 5.61
N GLY A 139 6.34 -5.23 6.91
CA GLY A 139 7.35 -5.55 7.89
C GLY A 139 7.51 -7.03 8.20
N VAL A 140 6.42 -7.79 8.18
CA VAL A 140 6.48 -9.26 8.29
C VAL A 140 7.19 -9.83 7.05
N ASP A 141 6.87 -9.36 5.84
CA ASP A 141 7.56 -9.78 4.62
C ASP A 141 9.06 -9.44 4.66
N TYR A 142 9.40 -8.25 5.18
CA TYR A 142 10.79 -7.85 5.35
C TYR A 142 11.52 -8.72 6.39
N LEU A 143 10.86 -9.03 7.51
CA LEU A 143 11.42 -9.95 8.50
C LEU A 143 11.72 -11.33 7.89
N ASP A 144 10.77 -11.90 7.13
CA ASP A 144 10.93 -13.18 6.47
C ASP A 144 12.09 -13.15 5.46
N TYR A 145 12.21 -12.04 4.70
CA TYR A 145 13.36 -11.81 3.83
C TYR A 145 14.68 -11.79 4.61
N LEU A 146 14.80 -11.04 5.70
CA LEU A 146 16.03 -10.95 6.50
C LEU A 146 16.41 -12.30 7.12
N LEU A 147 15.44 -13.05 7.66
CA LEU A 147 15.64 -14.38 8.21
C LEU A 147 16.14 -15.36 7.14
N SER A 148 15.56 -15.33 5.93
CA SER A 148 15.99 -16.18 4.81
C SER A 148 17.42 -15.87 4.33
N ARG A 149 17.89 -14.63 4.54
CA ARG A 149 19.25 -14.17 4.19
C ARG A 149 20.26 -14.37 5.33
N GLY A 150 19.83 -14.85 6.49
CA GLY A 150 20.69 -15.01 7.67
C GLY A 150 21.05 -13.68 8.37
N MET A 151 20.34 -12.60 8.06
CA MET A 151 20.59 -11.26 8.63
C MET A 151 19.84 -11.08 9.97
N TYR A 152 20.15 -11.93 10.95
CA TYR A 152 19.36 -12.05 12.19
C TYR A 152 19.40 -10.80 13.08
N ASP A 153 20.56 -10.13 13.17
CA ASP A 153 20.70 -8.90 13.97
C ASP A 153 19.86 -7.74 13.39
N ALA A 154 19.79 -7.66 12.06
CA ALA A 154 18.96 -6.67 11.37
C ALA A 154 17.47 -6.99 11.59
N ALA A 155 17.09 -8.26 11.50
CA ALA A 155 15.72 -8.71 11.75
C ALA A 155 15.28 -8.39 13.19
N GLY A 156 16.16 -8.60 14.18
CA GLY A 156 15.87 -8.24 15.58
C GLY A 156 15.60 -6.75 15.77
N ARG A 157 16.43 -5.88 15.18
CA ARG A 157 16.23 -4.42 15.22
C ARG A 157 14.94 -3.99 14.53
N LEU A 158 14.61 -4.62 13.41
CA LEU A 158 13.39 -4.34 12.65
C LEU A 158 12.13 -4.54 13.51
N GLY A 159 12.15 -5.53 14.39
CA GLY A 159 11.00 -5.85 15.24
C GLY A 159 10.51 -4.69 16.12
N LEU A 160 11.43 -3.86 16.64
CA LEU A 160 11.06 -2.66 17.41
C LEU A 160 10.24 -1.66 16.57
N LYS A 161 10.60 -1.50 15.30
CA LYS A 161 9.98 -0.52 14.39
C LYS A 161 8.59 -0.96 13.95
N ILE A 162 8.37 -2.27 13.83
CA ILE A 162 7.23 -2.85 13.10
C ILE A 162 6.17 -3.45 14.01
N PHE A 163 6.57 -4.15 15.07
CA PHE A 163 5.63 -4.93 15.89
C PHE A 163 4.91 -4.08 16.94
N GLY A 164 5.45 -2.90 17.25
CA GLY A 164 4.84 -1.93 18.16
C GLY A 164 4.46 -2.57 19.50
N LYS A 165 3.21 -2.33 19.95
CA LYS A 165 2.65 -2.86 21.20
C LYS A 165 1.77 -4.10 20.99
N ASN A 166 1.77 -4.73 19.81
CA ASN A 166 0.90 -5.87 19.54
C ASN A 166 1.57 -7.17 20.03
N PRO A 167 1.12 -7.77 21.15
CA PRO A 167 1.77 -8.96 21.70
C PRO A 167 1.67 -10.14 20.72
N ASN A 168 0.51 -10.39 20.10
CA ASN A 168 0.31 -11.52 19.20
C ASN A 168 1.30 -11.50 18.03
N LEU A 169 1.50 -10.32 17.43
CA LEU A 169 2.45 -10.16 16.33
C LEU A 169 3.89 -10.43 16.77
N TRP A 170 4.26 -9.98 17.98
CA TRP A 170 5.55 -10.31 18.58
C TRP A 170 5.72 -11.82 18.77
N GLU A 171 4.72 -12.50 19.33
CA GLU A 171 4.78 -13.95 19.58
C GLU A 171 5.00 -14.72 18.27
N ASP A 172 4.18 -14.43 17.24
CA ASP A 172 4.28 -15.07 15.93
C ASP A 172 5.68 -14.89 15.32
N GLN A 173 6.24 -13.68 15.37
CA GLN A 173 7.55 -13.43 14.78
C GLN A 173 8.68 -14.06 15.61
N ILE A 174 8.57 -14.12 16.95
CA ILE A 174 9.59 -14.77 17.79
C ILE A 174 9.66 -16.27 17.51
N TYR A 175 8.53 -16.94 17.23
CA TYR A 175 8.56 -18.35 16.81
C TYR A 175 9.34 -18.55 15.50
N LYS A 176 9.35 -17.58 14.59
CA LYS A 176 10.20 -17.62 13.39
C LYS A 176 11.69 -17.52 13.71
N PHE A 177 12.10 -16.72 14.71
CA PHE A 177 13.49 -16.71 15.19
C PHE A 177 13.86 -18.02 15.88
N ALA A 178 12.93 -18.64 16.60
CA ALA A 178 13.15 -19.93 17.26
C ALA A 178 13.42 -21.06 16.25
N SER A 179 12.69 -21.10 15.14
CA SER A 179 12.84 -22.14 14.12
C SER A 179 14.20 -22.11 13.42
N VAL A 180 14.87 -20.96 13.41
CA VAL A 180 16.23 -20.78 12.88
C VAL A 180 17.32 -20.74 13.96
N HIS A 181 16.97 -20.98 15.24
CA HIS A 181 17.87 -20.94 16.40
C HIS A 181 18.60 -19.60 16.59
N GLN A 182 17.88 -18.49 16.42
CA GLN A 182 18.40 -17.13 16.53
C GLN A 182 17.58 -16.26 17.49
N LEU A 183 17.07 -16.86 18.57
CA LEU A 183 16.33 -16.15 19.60
C LEU A 183 17.18 -15.08 20.31
N ARG A 184 18.50 -15.31 20.41
CA ARG A 184 19.43 -14.32 20.97
C ARG A 184 19.40 -12.98 20.25
N SER A 185 19.23 -12.98 18.92
CA SER A 185 19.24 -11.77 18.08
C SER A 185 18.01 -10.87 18.28
N VAL A 186 16.88 -11.45 18.68
CA VAL A 186 15.64 -10.70 18.98
C VAL A 186 15.47 -10.41 20.48
N SER A 187 16.12 -11.19 21.34
CA SER A 187 16.01 -11.08 22.81
C SER A 187 16.19 -9.67 23.42
N PRO A 188 17.06 -8.77 22.91
CA PRO A 188 17.22 -7.44 23.50
C PRO A 188 15.99 -6.53 23.30
N TYR A 189 15.16 -6.87 22.33
CA TYR A 189 14.10 -6.01 21.80
C TYR A 189 12.70 -6.43 22.25
N ILE A 190 12.56 -7.62 22.84
CA ILE A 190 11.25 -8.14 23.22
C ILE A 190 10.58 -7.24 24.28
N PRO A 191 9.25 -7.08 24.23
CA PRO A 191 8.50 -6.43 25.29
C PRO A 191 8.71 -7.09 26.65
N ARG A 192 8.96 -6.28 27.69
CA ARG A 192 9.23 -6.75 29.06
C ARG A 192 8.36 -6.07 30.12
N THR A 193 7.63 -5.02 29.74
CA THR A 193 6.71 -4.29 30.63
C THR A 193 5.40 -5.05 30.84
N LEU A 194 4.80 -4.90 32.03
CA LEU A 194 3.54 -5.57 32.41
C LEU A 194 2.40 -5.33 31.41
N ASP A 195 2.33 -4.12 30.84
CA ASP A 195 1.29 -3.70 29.89
C ASP A 195 1.42 -4.34 28.49
N SER A 196 2.50 -5.08 28.24
CA SER A 196 2.82 -5.67 26.94
C SER A 196 3.56 -7.00 27.07
N LYS A 197 3.38 -7.71 28.20
CA LYS A 197 4.10 -8.95 28.47
C LYS A 197 3.62 -10.06 27.52
N LEU A 198 4.58 -10.77 26.94
CA LEU A 198 4.31 -11.90 26.06
C LEU A 198 4.01 -13.17 26.87
N ASN A 199 3.62 -14.24 26.19
CA ASN A 199 3.50 -15.57 26.77
C ASN A 199 4.80 -15.96 27.52
N PRO A 200 4.71 -16.41 28.80
CA PRO A 200 5.86 -16.85 29.59
C PRO A 200 6.79 -17.84 28.85
N HIS A 201 6.22 -18.71 28.02
CA HIS A 201 6.97 -19.71 27.27
C HIS A 201 8.03 -19.10 26.33
N ILE A 202 7.78 -17.91 25.78
CA ILE A 202 8.73 -17.22 24.90
C ILE A 202 10.00 -16.85 25.67
N TYR A 203 9.85 -16.34 26.89
CA TYR A 203 10.99 -15.99 27.74
C TYR A 203 11.77 -17.24 28.13
N GLU A 204 11.07 -18.35 28.42
CA GLU A 204 11.69 -19.65 28.70
C GLU A 204 12.52 -20.17 27.51
N MET A 205 11.99 -20.08 26.29
CA MET A 205 12.70 -20.49 25.07
C MET A 205 13.99 -19.69 24.86
N ILE A 206 13.93 -18.37 25.05
CA ILE A 206 15.10 -17.49 24.93
C ILE A 206 16.13 -17.86 26.00
N LEU A 207 15.71 -17.98 27.26
CA LEU A 207 16.57 -18.38 28.37
C LEU A 207 17.23 -19.74 28.11
N TYR A 208 16.49 -20.70 27.57
CA TYR A 208 16.99 -22.02 27.24
C TYR A 208 18.03 -22.00 26.11
N GLU A 209 17.83 -21.17 25.08
CA GLU A 209 18.81 -21.00 23.99
C GLU A 209 20.12 -20.39 24.52
N TYR A 210 20.05 -19.35 25.36
CA TYR A 210 21.22 -18.80 26.04
C TYR A 210 21.89 -19.84 26.93
N LEU A 211 21.14 -20.59 27.74
CA LEU A 211 21.71 -21.63 28.61
C LEU A 211 22.53 -22.67 27.82
N LYS A 212 22.06 -23.04 26.62
CA LYS A 212 22.74 -24.01 25.75
C LYS A 212 23.93 -23.45 24.99
N LEU A 213 23.84 -22.21 24.52
CA LEU A 213 24.78 -21.65 23.55
C LEU A 213 25.71 -20.57 24.10
N ASP A 214 25.34 -19.94 25.22
CA ASP A 214 26.06 -18.82 25.84
C ASP A 214 25.74 -18.70 27.35
N SER A 215 26.48 -19.46 28.16
CA SER A 215 26.32 -19.48 29.62
C SER A 215 26.60 -18.13 30.29
N GLN A 216 27.46 -17.29 29.70
CA GLN A 216 27.76 -15.96 30.21
C GLN A 216 26.65 -14.97 29.86
N GLY A 217 26.14 -15.02 28.63
CA GLY A 217 24.96 -14.27 28.20
C GLY A 217 23.72 -14.63 29.01
N PHE A 218 23.53 -15.92 29.33
CA PHE A 218 22.45 -16.38 30.22
C PHE A 218 22.50 -15.68 31.60
N LEU A 219 23.68 -15.64 32.23
CA LEU A 219 23.84 -14.98 33.53
C LEU A 219 23.50 -13.49 33.46
N ASN A 220 23.94 -12.82 32.40
CA ASN A 220 23.64 -11.40 32.19
C ASN A 220 22.14 -11.19 31.97
N LEU A 221 21.51 -12.05 31.16
CA LEU A 221 20.09 -11.98 30.84
C LEU A 221 19.21 -12.18 32.08
N VAL A 222 19.53 -13.18 32.92
CA VAL A 222 18.81 -13.42 34.18
C VAL A 222 18.95 -12.25 35.15
N LYS A 223 20.13 -11.62 35.22
CA LYS A 223 20.33 -10.42 36.05
C LYS A 223 19.54 -9.22 35.54
N GLU A 224 19.49 -9.03 34.22
CA GLU A 224 18.77 -7.93 33.59
C GLU A 224 17.26 -8.09 33.68
N TRP A 225 16.75 -9.32 33.54
CA TRP A 225 15.32 -9.61 33.53
C TRP A 225 14.73 -9.84 34.93
N ASN A 226 15.54 -9.75 35.99
CA ASN A 226 15.09 -9.94 37.35
C ASN A 226 14.09 -8.83 37.75
N PRO A 227 12.81 -9.15 37.97
CA PRO A 227 11.89 -8.20 38.59
C PRO A 227 12.28 -8.15 40.07
N GLY A 228 13.04 -7.12 40.46
CA GLY A 228 13.25 -6.83 41.88
C GLY A 228 11.92 -6.74 42.64
#